data_AF-A0A8X6XGT7-F1
#
_entry.id   AF-A0A8X6XGT7-F1
#
_cell.length_a   1.000
_cell.length_b   1.000
_cell.length_c   1.000
_cell.angle_alpha   90.00
_cell.angle_beta   90.00
_cell.angle_gamma   90.00
#
_symmetry.space_group_name_H-M   'P 1'
#
loop_
_entity.id
_entity.type
_entity.pdbx_description
1 polymer ?
#
loop_
_entity_poly.entity_id
_entity_poly.type
_entity_poly.pdbx_seq_one_letter_code
_entity_poly.pdbx_strand_id
1 'polypeptide(L)'
;MEKLFESIEEHPEPQETEITGSIPDWVAGHLFRAGPAKWDFEDGFTLNHYADGTSLMYKFTIEKGSVTVMTKFLDSEAYQKLLQFNRPIFTEYGTRSYPDLCKNIFRSQKNAPQRRVDFCREKLLIKF
;
A
#
# COMPACT_ATOMS: atom_id res chain seq x y z
N MET A 1 -13.22 15.25 -2.23
CA MET A 1 -12.94 14.18 -1.25
C MET A 1 -12.96 12.80 -1.90
N GLU A 2 -13.76 12.61 -2.97
CA GLU A 2 -13.88 11.36 -3.73
C GLU A 2 -12.53 10.81 -4.25
N LYS A 3 -11.65 11.68 -4.79
CA LYS A 3 -10.31 11.30 -5.29
C LYS A 3 -9.37 10.62 -4.28
N LEU A 4 -9.67 10.65 -2.98
CA LEU A 4 -8.84 10.01 -1.95
C LEU A 4 -9.05 8.50 -1.87
N PHE A 5 -10.16 8.00 -2.42
CA PHE A 5 -10.57 6.59 -2.32
C PHE A 5 -10.58 5.90 -3.69
N GLU A 6 -9.89 6.49 -4.66
CA GLU A 6 -9.73 5.91 -5.99
C GLU A 6 -8.48 5.03 -6.02
N SER A 7 -8.61 3.85 -6.63
CA SER A 7 -7.49 2.94 -6.84
C SER A 7 -6.48 3.56 -7.80
N ILE A 8 -5.19 3.55 -7.43
CA ILE A 8 -4.10 4.05 -8.27
C ILE A 8 -3.13 2.94 -8.66
N GLU A 9 -2.32 3.22 -9.68
CA GLU A 9 -1.24 2.35 -10.12
C GLU A 9 0.07 2.68 -9.40
N GLU A 10 0.98 1.71 -9.35
CA GLU A 10 2.33 1.94 -8.86
C GLU A 10 3.25 2.46 -9.96
N HIS A 11 4.18 3.34 -9.58
CA HIS A 11 5.22 3.89 -10.43
C HIS A 11 6.56 3.66 -9.73
N PRO A 12 7.19 2.48 -9.96
CA PRO A 12 8.44 2.13 -9.29
C PRO A 12 9.62 2.98 -9.76
N GLU A 13 9.52 3.58 -10.94
CA GLU A 13 10.52 4.48 -11.50
C GLU A 13 10.37 5.90 -10.93
N PRO A 14 11.47 6.63 -10.68
CA PRO A 14 11.41 8.00 -10.20
C PRO A 14 10.69 8.93 -11.17
N GLN A 15 9.66 9.61 -10.69
CA GLN A 15 8.92 10.65 -11.42
C GLN A 15 9.31 12.03 -10.87
N GLU A 16 9.68 12.94 -11.78
CA GLU A 16 9.92 14.34 -11.45
C GLU A 16 8.60 15.02 -11.05
N THR A 17 8.69 15.96 -10.10
CA THR A 17 7.53 16.69 -9.61
C THR A 17 7.64 18.18 -9.86
N GLU A 18 6.50 18.82 -10.08
CA GLU A 18 6.42 20.28 -10.18
C GLU A 18 6.49 20.89 -8.77
N ILE A 19 7.45 21.80 -8.57
CA ILE A 19 7.67 22.46 -7.28
C ILE A 19 7.09 23.87 -7.34
N THR A 20 6.11 24.14 -6.47
CA THR A 20 5.63 25.50 -6.23
C THR A 20 6.37 26.10 -5.04
N GLY A 21 7.15 27.17 -5.26
CA GLY A 21 7.98 27.82 -4.24
C GLY A 21 9.43 27.35 -4.28
N SER A 22 10.10 27.31 -3.12
CA SER A 22 11.49 26.86 -3.00
C SER A 22 11.69 25.91 -1.83
N ILE A 23 12.50 24.88 -2.05
CA ILE A 23 12.90 23.93 -1.01
C ILE A 23 14.19 24.46 -0.36
N PRO A 24 14.26 24.59 0.97
CA PRO A 24 15.48 25.05 1.63
C PRO A 24 16.66 24.11 1.37
N ASP A 25 17.86 24.66 1.14
CA ASP A 25 19.06 23.90 0.77
C ASP A 25 19.48 22.85 1.81
N TRP A 26 19.10 23.04 3.07
CA TRP A 26 19.40 22.11 4.16
C TRP A 26 18.46 20.88 4.17
N VAL A 27 17.36 20.91 3.40
CA VAL A 27 16.44 19.78 3.29
C VAL A 27 16.95 18.84 2.20
N ALA A 28 17.55 17.73 2.62
CA ALA A 28 17.95 16.65 1.74
C ALA A 28 17.68 15.30 2.42
N GLY A 29 17.22 14.33 1.64
CA GLY A 29 16.98 12.97 2.13
C GLY A 29 15.74 12.32 1.53
N HIS A 30 15.21 11.33 2.26
CA HIS A 30 14.07 10.55 1.83
C HIS A 30 12.92 10.65 2.84
N LEU A 31 11.73 10.98 2.34
CA LEU A 31 10.50 10.89 3.12
C LEU A 31 9.70 9.67 2.63
N PHE A 32 9.42 8.76 3.56
CA PHE A 32 8.60 7.59 3.30
C PHE A 32 7.21 7.79 3.91
N ARG A 33 6.17 7.49 3.13
CA ARG A 33 4.77 7.49 3.58
C ARG A 33 4.11 6.20 3.12
N ALA A 34 3.25 5.63 3.95
CA ALA A 34 2.44 4.48 3.60
C ALA A 34 0.97 4.82 3.77
N GLY A 35 0.14 4.36 2.85
CA GLY A 35 -1.31 4.52 2.90
C GLY A 35 -2.02 3.47 2.05
N PRO A 36 -3.34 3.32 2.20
CA PRO A 36 -4.14 2.49 1.30
C PRO A 36 -4.27 3.19 -0.06
N ALA A 37 -4.17 2.44 -1.15
CA ALA A 37 -4.14 3.02 -2.49
C ALA A 37 -4.84 2.19 -3.58
N LYS A 38 -5.30 0.98 -3.28
CA LYS A 38 -6.05 0.15 -4.23
C LYS A 38 -7.11 -0.66 -3.49
N TRP A 39 -8.35 -0.50 -3.93
CA TRP A 39 -9.53 -1.21 -3.43
C TRP A 39 -10.16 -2.09 -4.50
N ASP A 40 -9.96 -1.74 -5.77
CA ASP A 40 -10.55 -2.41 -6.93
C ASP A 40 -9.55 -3.38 -7.56
N PHE A 41 -10.03 -4.59 -7.79
CA PHE A 41 -9.29 -5.69 -8.38
C PHE A 41 -9.97 -6.18 -9.66
N GLU A 42 -9.23 -6.99 -10.41
CA GLU A 42 -9.77 -7.68 -11.57
C GLU A 42 -10.98 -8.55 -11.15
N ASP A 43 -11.87 -8.87 -12.10
CA ASP A 43 -13.14 -9.55 -11.86
C ASP A 43 -14.23 -8.73 -11.12
N GLY A 44 -14.01 -7.42 -10.93
CA GLY A 44 -15.01 -6.49 -10.41
C GLY A 44 -15.18 -6.53 -8.89
N PHE A 45 -14.22 -7.12 -8.18
CA PHE A 45 -14.20 -7.15 -6.73
C PHE A 45 -13.63 -5.85 -6.14
N THR A 46 -14.35 -5.25 -5.19
CA THR A 46 -13.93 -4.03 -4.48
C THR A 46 -13.94 -4.25 -2.97
N LEU A 47 -12.91 -3.75 -2.29
CA LEU A 47 -12.82 -3.74 -0.83
C LEU A 47 -13.83 -2.75 -0.22
N ASN A 48 -14.51 -3.17 0.84
CA ASN A 48 -15.68 -2.48 1.39
C ASN A 48 -15.37 -1.34 2.38
N HIS A 49 -14.10 -1.15 2.74
CA HIS A 49 -13.72 -0.16 3.74
C HIS A 49 -12.41 0.55 3.39
N TYR A 50 -12.33 1.83 3.74
CA TYR A 50 -11.16 2.68 3.51
C TYR A 50 -9.85 2.02 3.96
N ALA A 51 -9.83 1.50 5.19
CA ALA A 51 -8.63 0.92 5.78
C ALA A 51 -8.24 -0.46 5.20
N ASP A 52 -9.07 -1.06 4.35
CA ASP A 52 -8.78 -2.38 3.77
C ASP A 52 -7.88 -2.28 2.54
N GLY A 53 -7.87 -1.12 1.87
CA GLY A 53 -7.12 -0.88 0.64
C GLY A 53 -5.67 -1.33 0.76
N THR A 54 -5.12 -1.93 -0.30
CA THR A 54 -3.75 -2.45 -0.26
C THR A 54 -2.77 -1.29 -0.06
N SER A 55 -1.73 -1.55 0.74
CA SER A 55 -0.81 -0.50 1.14
C SER A 55 0.16 -0.19 0.02
N LEU A 56 0.22 1.08 -0.37
CA LEU A 56 1.23 1.63 -1.25
C LEU A 56 2.22 2.46 -0.42
N MET A 57 3.50 2.27 -0.71
CA MET A 57 4.59 3.06 -0.18
C MET A 57 4.89 4.19 -1.15
N TYR A 58 5.03 5.41 -0.64
CA TYR A 58 5.51 6.58 -1.34
C TYR A 58 6.91 6.90 -0.83
N LYS A 59 7.86 7.08 -1.74
CA LYS A 59 9.21 7.57 -1.44
C LYS A 59 9.41 8.91 -2.16
N PHE A 60 9.53 9.97 -1.38
CA PHE A 60 9.97 11.28 -1.88
C PHE A 60 11.47 11.37 -1.67
N THR A 61 12.23 11.61 -2.73
CA THR A 61 13.67 11.87 -2.66
C THR A 61 13.90 13.35 -2.93
N ILE A 62 14.48 14.04 -1.96
CA ILE A 62 14.71 15.48 -2.00
C ILE A 62 16.22 15.69 -2.07
N GLU A 63 16.69 16.34 -3.14
CA GLU A 63 18.11 16.66 -3.32
C GLU A 63 18.26 17.96 -4.11
N LYS A 64 19.08 18.89 -3.63
CA LYS A 64 19.44 20.14 -4.36
C LYS A 64 18.23 20.91 -4.91
N GLY A 65 17.15 20.95 -4.13
CA GLY A 65 15.93 21.64 -4.53
C GLY A 65 15.06 20.92 -5.56
N SER A 66 15.39 19.69 -5.98
CA SER A 66 14.50 18.82 -6.76
C SER A 66 13.84 17.76 -5.89
N VAL A 67 12.69 17.26 -6.34
CA VAL A 67 11.94 16.19 -5.68
C VAL A 67 11.49 15.17 -6.72
N THR A 68 11.91 13.92 -6.51
CA THR A 68 11.39 12.77 -7.25
C THR A 68 10.51 11.91 -6.36
N VAL A 69 9.46 11.34 -6.95
CA VAL A 69 8.51 10.46 -6.27
C VAL A 69 8.57 9.07 -6.91
N MET A 70 8.61 8.05 -6.06
CA MET A 70 8.39 6.66 -6.45
C MET A 70 7.26 6.09 -5.62
N THR A 71 6.46 5.20 -6.21
CA THR A 71 5.44 4.45 -5.50
C THR A 71 5.56 2.96 -5.77
N LYS A 72 5.32 2.15 -4.74
CA LYS A 72 5.34 0.69 -4.85
C LYS A 72 4.40 0.04 -3.86
N PHE A 73 3.65 -0.97 -4.30
CA PHE A 73 2.80 -1.74 -3.41
C PHE A 73 3.63 -2.58 -2.46
N LEU A 74 3.12 -2.68 -1.23
CA LEU A 74 3.75 -3.48 -0.21
C LEU A 74 3.59 -4.96 -0.52
N ASP A 75 4.71 -5.62 -0.77
CA ASP A 75 4.78 -7.05 -1.06
C ASP A 75 4.52 -7.89 0.21
N SER A 76 3.23 -8.05 0.51
CA SER A 76 2.73 -8.78 1.66
C SER A 76 2.03 -10.07 1.22
N GLU A 77 1.97 -11.08 2.09
CA GLU A 77 1.24 -12.32 1.81
C GLU A 77 -0.24 -12.05 1.48
N ALA A 78 -0.86 -11.07 2.15
CA ALA A 78 -2.23 -10.66 1.89
C ALA A 78 -2.37 -10.07 0.48
N TYR A 79 -1.45 -9.18 0.08
CA TYR A 79 -1.45 -8.59 -1.25
C TYR A 79 -1.21 -9.62 -2.35
N GLN A 80 -0.20 -10.49 -2.19
CA GLN A 80 0.11 -11.53 -3.17
C GLN A 80 -1.06 -12.50 -3.39
N LYS A 81 -1.75 -12.92 -2.32
CA LYS A 81 -2.94 -13.76 -2.46
C LYS A 81 -4.12 -13.02 -3.07
N LEU A 82 -4.28 -11.74 -2.75
CA LEU A 82 -5.33 -10.91 -3.33
C LEU A 82 -5.14 -10.78 -4.84
N LEU A 83 -3.92 -10.55 -5.32
CA LEU A 83 -3.58 -10.55 -6.76
C LEU A 83 -3.75 -11.92 -7.41
N GLN A 84 -3.40 -13.01 -6.71
CA GLN A 84 -3.49 -14.36 -7.26
C GLN A 84 -4.94 -14.83 -7.47
N PHE A 85 -5.84 -14.48 -6.56
CA PHE A 85 -7.20 -15.02 -6.53
C PHE A 85 -8.28 -13.97 -6.88
N ASN A 86 -7.90 -12.72 -7.13
CA ASN A 86 -8.80 -11.57 -7.33
C ASN A 86 -9.86 -11.43 -6.22
N ARG A 87 -9.56 -11.93 -5.02
CA ARG A 87 -10.45 -11.90 -3.85
C ARG A 87 -9.66 -12.03 -2.55
N PRO A 88 -10.14 -11.46 -1.44
CA PRO A 88 -9.45 -11.49 -0.17
C PRO A 88 -9.51 -12.89 0.45
N ILE A 89 -8.35 -13.48 0.65
CA ILE A 89 -8.17 -14.73 1.42
C ILE A 89 -8.07 -14.46 2.93
N PHE A 90 -7.69 -13.24 3.30
CA PHE A 90 -7.63 -12.77 4.69
C PHE A 90 -8.78 -11.81 4.96
N THR A 91 -9.30 -11.84 6.19
CA THR A 91 -10.32 -10.87 6.60
C THR A 91 -9.59 -9.58 6.97
N GLU A 92 -9.94 -8.50 6.27
CA GLU A 92 -9.46 -7.15 6.55
C GLU A 92 -10.40 -6.49 7.60
N TYR A 93 -10.38 -5.17 7.76
CA TYR A 93 -11.19 -4.49 8.75
C TYR A 93 -12.69 -4.51 8.41
N GLY A 94 -13.07 -4.15 7.19
CA GLY A 94 -14.47 -4.12 6.74
C GLY A 94 -14.83 -5.17 5.69
N THR A 95 -13.84 -5.88 5.16
CA THR A 95 -14.02 -6.86 4.08
C THR A 95 -13.74 -8.27 4.58
N ARG A 96 -14.76 -9.11 4.51
CA ARG A 96 -14.65 -10.52 4.91
C ARG A 96 -13.89 -11.32 3.86
N SER A 97 -13.04 -12.23 4.34
CA SER A 97 -12.39 -13.20 3.45
C SER A 97 -13.40 -14.17 2.86
N TYR A 98 -13.15 -14.58 1.61
CA TYR A 98 -13.83 -15.73 1.03
C TYR A 98 -13.06 -17.00 1.36
N PRO A 99 -13.69 -17.99 2.03
CA PRO A 99 -13.02 -19.26 2.28
C PRO A 99 -12.72 -19.95 0.96
N ASP A 100 -11.50 -20.47 0.85
CA ASP A 100 -11.13 -21.38 -0.22
C ASP A 100 -12.00 -22.65 -0.10
N LEU A 101 -12.86 -22.89 -1.09
CA LEU A 101 -13.79 -24.03 -1.14
C LEU A 101 -13.06 -25.38 -1.00
N CYS A 102 -11.79 -25.44 -1.40
CA CYS A 102 -10.96 -26.63 -1.32
C CYS A 102 -10.29 -26.81 0.06
N LYS A 103 -10.52 -25.89 1.01
CA LYS A 103 -9.97 -25.95 2.37
C LYS A 103 -11.09 -26.08 3.39
N ASN A 104 -11.02 -27.19 4.13
CA ASN A 104 -12.00 -27.70 5.10
C ASN A 104 -12.76 -26.64 5.93
N ILE A 105 -14.03 -26.95 6.18
CA ILE A 105 -15.05 -26.22 6.96
C ILE A 105 -14.60 -25.89 8.41
N PHE A 106 -13.53 -26.54 8.90
CA PHE A 106 -13.04 -26.42 10.28
C PHE A 106 -11.85 -25.47 10.46
N ARG A 107 -11.47 -24.67 9.46
CA ARG A 107 -10.32 -23.77 9.57
C ARG A 107 -10.72 -22.40 10.11
N SER A 108 -10.01 -21.94 11.15
CA SER A 108 -10.14 -20.56 11.65
C SER A 108 -9.82 -19.56 10.54
N GLN A 109 -10.69 -18.55 10.39
CA GLN A 109 -10.38 -17.39 9.57
C GLN A 109 -9.15 -16.67 10.16
N LYS A 110 -8.28 -16.18 9.27
CA LYS A 110 -7.12 -15.38 9.64
C LYS A 110 -7.39 -13.94 9.25
N ASN A 111 -7.14 -13.03 10.19
CA ASN A 111 -7.14 -11.61 9.91
C ASN A 111 -5.86 -11.22 9.19
N ALA A 112 -5.94 -10.19 8.35
CA ALA A 112 -4.76 -9.60 7.77
C ALA A 112 -3.89 -8.95 8.86
N PRO A 113 -2.57 -9.09 8.77
CA PRO A 113 -1.63 -8.42 9.67
C PRO A 113 -1.77 -6.89 9.63
N GLN A 114 -1.64 -6.22 10.78
CA GLN A 114 -1.69 -4.75 10.85
C GLN A 114 -0.40 -4.15 10.30
N ARG A 115 -0.53 -3.29 9.29
CA ARG A 115 0.61 -2.77 8.54
C ARG A 115 1.23 -1.59 9.30
N ARG A 116 2.47 -1.73 9.78
CA ARG A 116 3.22 -0.64 10.44
C ARG A 116 4.53 -0.28 9.74
N VAL A 117 4.61 1.02 9.44
CA VAL A 117 5.72 1.89 9.03
C VAL A 117 6.82 2.16 10.05
N ASP A 118 7.81 1.30 10.32
CA ASP A 118 8.89 1.63 11.28
C ASP A 118 10.23 1.91 10.57
N PHE A 119 11.00 2.88 11.04
CA PHE A 119 12.42 3.04 10.67
C PHE A 119 13.30 2.70 11.87
N CYS A 120 14.17 1.70 11.73
CA CYS A 120 15.03 1.25 12.82
C CYS A 120 16.43 0.95 12.29
N ARG A 121 17.44 1.64 12.85
CA ARG A 121 18.87 1.43 12.56
C ARG A 121 19.13 1.30 11.05
N GLU A 122 18.77 2.35 10.31
CA GLU A 122 18.99 2.46 8.86
C GLU A 122 18.19 1.50 7.98
N LYS A 123 17.33 0.67 8.58
CA LYS A 123 16.43 -0.22 7.86
C LYS A 123 15.01 0.31 7.94
N LEU A 124 14.36 0.39 6.79
CA LEU A 124 12.91 0.49 6.71
C LEU A 124 12.33 -0.88 7.10
N LEU A 125 11.69 -0.94 8.27
CA LEU A 125 11.04 -2.12 8.77
C LEU A 125 9.54 -2.00 8.54
N ILE A 126 9.03 -2.87 7.70
CA ILE A 126 7.59 -2.99 7.50
C ILE A 126 7.13 -4.20 8.29
N LYS A 127 6.40 -3.95 9.37
CA LYS A 127 5.85 -5.00 10.21
C LYS A 127 4.43 -5.35 9.75
N PHE A 128 4.18 -6.64 9.72
CA PHE A 128 2.92 -7.29 9.46
C PHE A 128 2.49 -8.00 10.75
#